data_AF-A0A2N1J4V3-F1
#
_entry.id   AF-A0A2N1J4V3-F1
#
_cell.length_a   1.000
_cell.length_b   1.000
_cell.length_c   1.000
_cell.angle_alpha   90.00
_cell.angle_beta   90.00
_cell.angle_gamma   90.00
#
_symmetry.space_group_name_H-M   'P 1'
#
loop_
_entity.id
_entity.type
_entity.pdbx_description
1 polymer ?
#
loop_
_entity_poly.entity_id
_entity_poly.type
_entity_poly.pdbx_seq_one_letter_code
_entity_poly.pdbx_strand_id
1 'polypeptide(L)'
;MINIVSQKVDENLKIVVQELEKKEDIKKLQELLNTTNKVEINFLNIQVICEQIIIALFKIKSNLSIYTNENTLKTYLSNLGFNIKLLKEQNNNKNILNLDYLALAGSAGSLKKFINIIENLPASEISVFVIMHHRPDEKSSLSQILQTKTKYYKVIEAKSDMRVEPSTIYTAPPGKHMIVIGGFIFLTDEAKRNFSKPSISTSFESLSNEYKNNLLAILVCGYGSDGSDCLKLLKNNGTTVIIENPEECEAKPMLENAIKTKQYDKILYLNEIKEYINYFLNSEPFNKEELENFLDKIYEVYGYDYRGYNLEHIKRRIKLFYSTLKPKNFYEFEKKVLDNKNIFKDLFLNISVNVTTFYRNPEVFKILKENLLLKLDSFLDIKIWCAGCSSGEEPYSIAIFLKELGLLHKSLIYATDLNDIVLKNAKNGLYSMQNYKQFLKHYYQAGGSESFSKYFNHFENFVQVKDEIKQRILFFRHNLVEDKKINDFQLIFCRNVIIYFDKELKTDIFELFNQSLDSYGFLVLGESESLDNHEKFITIDKSNRIYKRKT
;
A
#
# COMPACT_ATOMS: atom_id res chain seq x y z
N MET A 1 -36.60 -1.93 7.47
CA MET A 1 -36.06 -2.76 6.37
C MET A 1 -35.48 -4.03 6.98
N ILE A 2 -35.52 -5.17 6.27
CA ILE A 2 -34.93 -6.41 6.77
C ILE A 2 -33.44 -6.40 6.43
N ASN A 3 -32.59 -6.14 7.43
CA ASN A 3 -31.14 -5.96 7.23
C ASN A 3 -30.39 -7.25 6.88
N ILE A 4 -30.92 -8.39 7.35
CA ILE A 4 -30.41 -9.73 7.08
C ILE A 4 -31.57 -10.61 6.64
N VAL A 5 -31.51 -11.07 5.39
CA VAL A 5 -32.45 -12.01 4.79
C VAL A 5 -31.74 -13.34 4.59
N SER A 6 -32.37 -14.45 5.00
CA SER A 6 -31.83 -15.79 4.79
C SER A 6 -32.89 -16.70 4.20
N GLN A 7 -32.48 -17.55 3.26
CA GLN A 7 -33.34 -18.56 2.65
C GLN A 7 -32.58 -19.88 2.57
N LYS A 8 -33.22 -20.97 3.01
CA LYS A 8 -32.74 -22.32 2.73
C LYS A 8 -33.23 -22.74 1.35
N VAL A 9 -32.32 -23.16 0.49
CA VAL A 9 -32.59 -23.72 -0.83
C VAL A 9 -31.81 -25.03 -0.92
N ASP A 10 -32.53 -26.15 -0.91
CA ASP A 10 -31.97 -27.49 -0.75
C ASP A 10 -31.08 -27.61 0.51
N GLU A 11 -29.85 -28.11 0.39
CA GLU A 11 -28.85 -28.18 1.47
C GLU A 11 -28.07 -26.88 1.70
N ASN A 12 -28.35 -25.82 0.92
CA ASN A 12 -27.62 -24.55 0.98
C ASN A 12 -28.41 -23.49 1.75
N LEU A 13 -27.73 -22.75 2.64
CA LEU A 13 -28.24 -21.56 3.29
C LEU A 13 -27.73 -20.33 2.55
N LYS A 14 -28.63 -19.58 1.91
CA LYS A 14 -28.31 -18.30 1.27
C LYS A 14 -28.61 -17.16 2.24
N ILE A 15 -27.66 -16.25 2.41
CA ILE A 15 -27.76 -15.09 3.30
C ILE A 15 -27.44 -13.83 2.50
N VAL A 16 -28.29 -12.82 2.60
CA VAL A 16 -28.03 -11.48 2.09
C VAL A 16 -27.98 -10.52 3.28
N VAL A 17 -26.88 -9.76 3.37
CA VAL A 17 -26.63 -8.80 4.43
C VAL A 17 -26.50 -7.42 3.79
N GLN A 18 -27.37 -6.49 4.18
CA GLN A 18 -27.36 -5.10 3.68
C GLN A 18 -26.83 -4.12 4.73
N GLU A 19 -26.95 -4.45 6.01
CA GLU A 19 -26.47 -3.61 7.11
C GLU A 19 -26.03 -4.51 8.27
N LEU A 20 -24.98 -4.09 9.00
CA LEU A 20 -24.41 -4.88 10.10
C LEU A 20 -23.88 -4.00 11.25
N GLU A 21 -24.61 -2.94 11.59
CA GLU A 21 -24.16 -1.98 12.61
C GLU A 21 -24.67 -2.30 14.02
N LYS A 22 -25.85 -2.91 14.14
CA LYS A 22 -26.50 -3.16 15.44
C LYS A 22 -26.03 -4.48 16.04
N LYS A 23 -25.92 -4.50 17.38
CA LYS A 23 -25.59 -5.73 18.14
C LYS A 23 -26.56 -6.89 17.83
N GLU A 24 -27.83 -6.59 17.58
CA GLU A 24 -28.86 -7.58 17.23
C GLU A 24 -28.59 -8.22 15.86
N ASP A 25 -28.22 -7.42 14.85
CA ASP A 25 -27.88 -7.91 13.51
C ASP A 25 -26.63 -8.80 13.55
N ILE A 26 -25.61 -8.41 14.34
CA ILE A 26 -24.41 -9.23 14.55
C ILE A 26 -24.78 -10.57 15.17
N LYS A 27 -25.56 -10.59 16.26
CA LYS A 27 -26.01 -11.84 16.91
C LYS A 27 -26.81 -12.72 15.96
N LYS A 28 -27.77 -12.14 15.24
CA LYS A 28 -28.59 -12.85 14.25
C LYS A 28 -27.73 -13.50 13.17
N LEU A 29 -26.72 -12.80 12.65
CA LEU A 29 -25.81 -13.39 11.66
C LEU A 29 -24.98 -14.52 12.27
N GLN A 30 -24.47 -14.36 13.49
CA GLN A 30 -23.71 -15.43 14.17
C GLN A 30 -24.54 -16.69 14.37
N GLU A 31 -25.82 -16.55 14.74
CA GLU A 31 -26.75 -17.67 14.88
C GLU A 31 -26.96 -18.39 13.53
N LEU A 32 -27.14 -17.64 12.45
CA LEU A 32 -27.27 -18.21 11.10
C LEU A 32 -26.01 -18.93 10.61
N LEU A 33 -24.83 -18.45 11.01
CA LEU A 33 -23.54 -19.06 10.67
C LEU A 33 -23.22 -20.29 11.53
N ASN A 34 -23.95 -20.54 12.62
CA ASN A 34 -23.81 -21.73 13.45
C ASN A 34 -24.56 -22.92 12.82
N THR A 35 -24.07 -23.39 11.67
CA THR A 35 -24.70 -24.43 10.86
C THR A 35 -23.68 -25.35 10.21
N THR A 36 -24.10 -26.58 9.90
CA THR A 36 -23.31 -27.55 9.12
C THR A 36 -23.55 -27.44 7.62
N ASN A 37 -24.59 -26.70 7.21
CA ASN A 37 -24.96 -26.53 5.81
C ASN A 37 -23.89 -25.74 5.05
N LYS A 38 -23.87 -25.89 3.72
CA LYS A 38 -23.14 -24.96 2.85
C LYS A 38 -23.79 -23.58 2.92
N VAL A 39 -22.98 -22.55 3.09
CA VAL A 39 -23.44 -21.17 3.24
C VAL A 39 -22.97 -20.32 2.05
N GLU A 40 -23.91 -19.64 1.41
CA GLU A 40 -23.64 -18.60 0.42
C GLU A 40 -24.03 -17.26 1.04
N ILE A 41 -23.06 -16.36 1.25
CA ILE A 41 -23.30 -15.05 1.85
C ILE A 41 -22.97 -13.91 0.89
N ASN A 42 -23.93 -13.00 0.73
CA ASN A 42 -23.83 -11.81 -0.10
C ASN A 42 -23.83 -10.57 0.80
N PHE A 43 -22.67 -9.92 0.93
CA PHE A 43 -22.55 -8.62 1.58
C PHE A 43 -22.82 -7.51 0.56
N LEU A 44 -23.84 -6.70 0.78
CA LEU A 44 -24.22 -5.61 -0.11
C LEU A 44 -23.97 -4.27 0.58
N ASN A 45 -23.14 -3.42 -0.02
CA ASN A 45 -22.77 -2.08 0.47
C ASN A 45 -22.09 -2.10 1.87
N ILE A 46 -21.53 -3.24 2.27
CA ILE A 46 -20.82 -3.40 3.54
C ILE A 46 -19.31 -3.38 3.29
N GLN A 47 -18.64 -2.40 3.89
CA GLN A 47 -17.21 -2.17 3.68
C GLN A 47 -16.33 -2.77 4.78
N VAL A 48 -16.89 -2.96 5.97
CA VAL A 48 -16.21 -3.53 7.14
C VAL A 48 -17.19 -4.42 7.89
N ILE A 49 -16.68 -5.54 8.40
CA ILE A 49 -17.38 -6.42 9.32
C ILE A 49 -16.54 -6.55 10.60
N CYS A 50 -17.21 -6.69 11.74
CA CYS A 50 -16.54 -6.83 13.02
C CYS A 50 -15.88 -8.22 13.19
N GLU A 51 -14.85 -8.29 14.01
CA GLU A 51 -14.08 -9.51 14.27
C GLU A 51 -14.95 -10.72 14.66
N GLN A 52 -16.07 -10.52 15.37
CA GLN A 52 -16.94 -11.62 15.79
C GLN A 52 -17.56 -12.34 14.59
N ILE A 53 -17.91 -11.60 13.54
CA ILE A 53 -18.43 -12.18 12.30
C ILE A 53 -17.29 -12.82 11.51
N ILE A 54 -16.11 -12.20 11.45
CA ILE A 54 -14.96 -12.77 10.74
C ILE A 54 -14.58 -14.13 11.32
N ILE A 55 -14.53 -14.23 12.66
CA ILE A 55 -14.26 -15.49 13.36
C ILE A 55 -15.38 -16.50 13.10
N ALA A 56 -16.65 -16.09 13.08
CA ALA A 56 -17.77 -16.97 12.74
C ALA A 56 -17.68 -17.51 11.31
N LEU A 57 -17.38 -16.64 10.33
CA LEU A 57 -17.15 -17.03 8.93
C LEU A 57 -15.96 -17.99 8.82
N PHE A 58 -14.89 -17.75 9.57
CA PHE A 58 -13.71 -18.60 9.55
C PHE A 58 -14.00 -20.03 10.01
N LYS A 59 -14.84 -20.20 11.04
CA LYS A 59 -15.24 -21.54 11.56
C LYS A 59 -15.92 -22.42 10.50
N ILE A 60 -16.61 -21.82 9.53
CA ILE A 60 -17.32 -22.53 8.47
C ILE A 60 -16.66 -22.38 7.09
N LYS A 61 -15.41 -21.91 7.03
CA LYS A 61 -14.70 -21.52 5.80
C LYS A 61 -14.74 -22.58 4.70
N SER A 62 -14.65 -23.87 5.05
CA SER A 62 -14.69 -24.99 4.09
C SER A 62 -16.03 -25.12 3.33
N ASN A 63 -17.12 -24.65 3.94
CA ASN A 63 -18.48 -24.75 3.44
C ASN A 63 -19.04 -23.38 3.02
N LEU A 64 -18.18 -22.36 2.91
CA LEU A 64 -18.59 -20.96 2.76
C LEU A 64 -18.21 -20.39 1.37
N SER A 65 -19.18 -19.77 0.72
CA SER A 65 -18.96 -18.91 -0.45
C SER A 65 -19.36 -17.48 -0.12
N ILE A 66 -18.41 -16.55 -0.23
CA ILE A 66 -18.61 -15.13 0.08
C ILE A 66 -18.64 -14.31 -1.22
N TYR A 67 -19.62 -13.42 -1.31
CA TYR A 67 -19.71 -12.43 -2.36
C TYR A 67 -19.88 -11.04 -1.78
N THR A 68 -19.35 -10.03 -2.47
CA THR A 68 -19.52 -8.63 -2.10
C THR A 68 -19.56 -7.74 -3.34
N ASN A 69 -20.21 -6.59 -3.27
CA ASN A 69 -20.07 -5.51 -4.24
C ASN A 69 -19.02 -4.45 -3.81
N GLU A 70 -18.39 -4.60 -2.64
CA GLU A 70 -17.42 -3.66 -2.09
C GLU A 70 -15.98 -4.19 -2.20
N ASN A 71 -15.11 -3.48 -2.91
CA ASN A 71 -13.69 -3.84 -3.08
C ASN A 71 -12.91 -3.85 -1.76
N THR A 72 -13.24 -2.95 -0.85
CA THR A 72 -12.56 -2.81 0.44
C THR A 72 -12.76 -4.04 1.31
N LEU A 73 -14.01 -4.51 1.42
CA LEU A 73 -14.32 -5.73 2.17
C LEU A 73 -13.67 -6.96 1.53
N LYS A 74 -13.72 -7.06 0.19
CA LYS A 74 -13.05 -8.13 -0.55
C LYS A 74 -11.56 -8.16 -0.21
N THR A 75 -10.88 -7.02 -0.36
CA THR A 75 -9.43 -6.92 -0.13
C THR A 75 -9.07 -7.30 1.30
N TYR A 76 -9.81 -6.77 2.28
CA TYR A 76 -9.58 -7.07 3.70
C TYR A 76 -9.74 -8.56 4.01
N LEU A 77 -10.85 -9.18 3.62
CA LEU A 77 -11.09 -10.60 3.89
C LEU A 77 -10.18 -11.52 3.06
N SER A 78 -9.82 -11.16 1.84
CA SER A 78 -8.83 -11.90 1.04
C SER A 78 -7.45 -11.92 1.71
N ASN A 79 -7.03 -10.81 2.32
CA ASN A 79 -5.79 -10.76 3.11
C ASN A 79 -5.85 -11.68 4.34
N LEU A 80 -7.04 -11.91 4.91
CA LEU A 80 -7.29 -12.87 5.98
C LEU A 80 -7.48 -14.32 5.47
N GLY A 81 -7.24 -14.57 4.18
CA GLY A 81 -7.24 -15.89 3.57
C GLY A 81 -8.61 -16.42 3.14
N PHE A 82 -9.65 -15.59 3.08
CA PHE A 82 -10.95 -15.97 2.54
C PHE A 82 -10.99 -15.88 1.01
N ASN A 83 -11.77 -16.75 0.37
CA ASN A 83 -12.07 -16.66 -1.06
C ASN A 83 -13.38 -15.88 -1.27
N ILE A 84 -13.27 -14.64 -1.78
CA ILE A 84 -14.41 -13.75 -2.01
C ILE A 84 -14.50 -13.37 -3.48
N LYS A 85 -15.70 -13.45 -4.03
CA LYS A 85 -16.00 -13.01 -5.40
C LYS A 85 -16.67 -11.64 -5.37
N LEU A 86 -16.27 -10.77 -6.31
CA LEU A 86 -17.02 -9.55 -6.56
C LEU A 86 -18.30 -9.89 -7.33
N LEU A 87 -19.42 -9.35 -6.87
CA LEU A 87 -20.63 -9.28 -7.67
C LEU A 87 -20.33 -8.34 -8.83
N LYS A 88 -20.18 -8.88 -10.06
CA LYS A 88 -19.84 -8.09 -11.23
C LYS A 88 -20.97 -7.09 -11.52
N GLU A 89 -20.72 -5.81 -11.33
CA GLU A 89 -21.32 -4.83 -12.23
C GLU A 89 -20.68 -5.02 -13.61
N GLN A 90 -21.52 -5.10 -14.65
CA GLN A 90 -21.06 -5.09 -16.03
C GLN A 90 -20.44 -3.72 -16.34
N ASN A 91 -19.16 -3.56 -16.05
CA ASN A 91 -18.32 -2.65 -16.80
C ASN A 91 -17.14 -3.43 -17.32
N ASN A 92 -17.07 -3.54 -18.66
CA ASN A 92 -15.93 -4.07 -19.39
C ASN A 92 -14.70 -3.20 -19.07
N ASN A 93 -14.06 -3.49 -17.94
CA ASN A 93 -12.81 -2.89 -17.50
C ASN A 93 -11.67 -3.42 -18.37
N LYS A 94 -11.53 -2.86 -19.58
CA LYS A 94 -10.20 -2.75 -20.20
C LYS A 94 -9.32 -1.94 -19.24
N ASN A 95 -8.32 -2.56 -18.62
CA ASN A 95 -7.39 -1.89 -17.70
C ASN A 95 -6.73 -0.71 -18.43
N ILE A 96 -6.90 0.50 -17.92
CA ILE A 96 -6.09 1.66 -18.37
C ILE A 96 -4.84 1.67 -17.50
N LEU A 97 -3.68 1.76 -18.16
CA LEU A 97 -2.37 1.79 -17.52
C LEU A 97 -2.22 3.05 -16.67
N ASN A 98 -1.81 2.86 -15.42
CA ASN A 98 -1.48 3.93 -14.50
C ASN A 98 0.04 4.01 -14.28
N LEU A 99 0.76 4.65 -15.20
CA LEU A 99 2.20 4.48 -15.33
C LEU A 99 3.01 5.17 -14.20
N ASP A 100 3.27 4.46 -13.10
CA ASP A 100 4.24 4.84 -12.07
C ASP A 100 5.57 4.07 -12.23
N TYR A 101 5.50 2.86 -12.81
CA TYR A 101 6.65 1.96 -12.96
C TYR A 101 6.76 1.44 -14.38
N LEU A 102 7.97 1.49 -14.93
CA LEU A 102 8.28 0.97 -16.26
C LEU A 102 9.31 -0.14 -16.14
N ALA A 103 9.00 -1.35 -16.61
CA ALA A 103 9.97 -2.43 -16.74
C ALA A 103 10.34 -2.65 -18.21
N LEU A 104 11.59 -2.40 -18.57
CA LEU A 104 12.15 -2.64 -19.89
C LEU A 104 13.00 -3.92 -19.83
N ALA A 105 12.64 -4.95 -20.59
CA ALA A 105 13.37 -6.20 -20.56
C ALA A 105 13.70 -6.76 -21.94
N GLY A 106 14.88 -7.35 -22.07
CA GLY A 106 15.40 -7.83 -23.35
C GLY A 106 16.72 -8.59 -23.23
N SER A 107 17.20 -9.12 -24.35
CA SER A 107 18.44 -9.90 -24.41
C SER A 107 19.30 -9.45 -25.60
N ALA A 108 19.68 -10.35 -26.51
CA ALA A 108 20.45 -9.99 -27.70
C ALA A 108 19.72 -8.91 -28.52
N GLY A 109 20.42 -7.82 -28.83
CA GLY A 109 19.88 -6.71 -29.62
C GLY A 109 19.11 -5.64 -28.83
N SER A 110 18.88 -5.82 -27.53
CA SER A 110 18.05 -4.89 -26.75
C SER A 110 18.73 -3.58 -26.36
N LEU A 111 20.06 -3.53 -26.27
CA LEU A 111 20.79 -2.35 -25.77
C LEU A 111 20.47 -1.07 -26.57
N LYS A 112 20.48 -1.15 -27.90
CA LYS A 112 20.13 -0.01 -28.76
C LYS A 112 18.68 0.45 -28.54
N LYS A 113 17.77 -0.50 -28.26
CA LYS A 113 16.35 -0.24 -27.98
C LYS A 113 16.18 0.47 -26.64
N PHE A 114 16.86 0.00 -25.59
CA PHE A 114 16.87 0.65 -24.27
C PHE A 114 17.41 2.07 -24.35
N ILE A 115 18.53 2.28 -25.04
CA ILE A 115 19.09 3.62 -25.25
C ILE A 115 18.05 4.52 -25.94
N ASN A 116 17.42 4.05 -27.02
CA ASN A 116 16.45 4.85 -27.76
C ASN A 116 15.22 5.23 -26.91
N ILE A 117 14.69 4.28 -26.13
CA ILE A 117 13.55 4.55 -25.23
C ILE A 117 13.97 5.57 -24.16
N ILE A 118 15.09 5.32 -23.47
CA ILE A 118 15.55 6.15 -22.33
C ILE A 118 15.93 7.57 -22.76
N GLU A 119 16.55 7.74 -23.93
CA GLU A 119 16.89 9.05 -24.50
C GLU A 119 15.65 9.90 -24.81
N ASN A 120 14.51 9.25 -25.05
CA ASN A 120 13.23 9.91 -25.36
C ASN A 120 12.25 9.93 -24.18
N LEU A 121 12.64 9.45 -22.98
CA LEU A 121 11.79 9.53 -21.79
C LEU A 121 11.70 10.99 -21.31
N PRO A 122 10.49 11.54 -21.12
CA PRO A 122 10.30 12.88 -20.57
C PRO A 122 10.67 12.90 -19.09
N ALA A 123 10.94 14.10 -18.57
CA ALA A 123 11.09 14.30 -17.13
C ALA A 123 9.79 13.88 -16.42
N SER A 124 9.88 12.87 -15.55
CA SER A 124 8.75 12.40 -14.76
C SER A 124 9.23 11.70 -13.50
N GLU A 125 8.29 11.38 -12.60
CA GLU A 125 8.58 10.73 -11.33
C GLU A 125 8.64 9.19 -11.41
N ILE A 126 8.43 8.59 -12.60
CA ILE A 126 8.40 7.13 -12.70
C ILE A 126 9.74 6.49 -12.30
N SER A 127 9.68 5.28 -11.76
CA SER A 127 10.86 4.44 -11.58
C SER A 127 10.93 3.44 -12.74
N VAL A 128 12.12 3.30 -13.33
CA VAL A 128 12.36 2.42 -14.48
C VAL A 128 13.26 1.26 -14.06
N PHE A 129 12.89 0.03 -14.42
CA PHE A 129 13.68 -1.17 -14.21
C PHE A 129 14.15 -1.71 -15.55
N VAL A 130 15.46 -1.81 -15.75
CA VAL A 130 16.06 -2.34 -16.97
C VAL A 130 16.65 -3.71 -16.68
N ILE A 131 16.07 -4.74 -17.30
CA ILE A 131 16.46 -6.14 -17.15
C ILE A 131 17.05 -6.63 -18.46
N MET A 132 18.37 -6.77 -18.48
CA MET A 132 19.10 -7.24 -19.66
C MET A 132 19.86 -8.51 -19.32
N HIS A 133 19.77 -9.52 -20.17
CA HIS A 133 20.68 -10.67 -20.07
C HIS A 133 22.11 -10.23 -20.38
N HIS A 134 23.00 -10.38 -19.39
CA HIS A 134 24.44 -10.22 -19.53
C HIS A 134 25.14 -11.56 -19.28
N ARG A 135 26.32 -11.74 -19.87
CA ARG A 135 27.17 -12.88 -19.49
C ARG A 135 27.71 -12.63 -18.05
N PRO A 136 27.80 -13.65 -17.17
CA PRO A 136 28.15 -13.46 -15.77
C PRO A 136 29.56 -12.89 -15.52
N ASP A 137 30.44 -13.01 -16.51
CA ASP A 137 31.85 -12.63 -16.53
C ASP A 137 32.10 -11.20 -17.05
N GLU A 138 31.06 -10.51 -17.53
CA GLU A 138 31.18 -9.13 -18.00
C GLU A 138 30.92 -8.14 -16.85
N LYS A 139 31.84 -7.17 -16.67
CA LYS A 139 31.53 -5.97 -15.90
C LYS A 139 30.43 -5.21 -16.65
N SER A 140 29.25 -5.07 -16.05
CA SER A 140 28.15 -4.34 -16.67
C SER A 140 28.44 -2.84 -16.63
N SER A 141 28.62 -2.25 -17.81
CA SER A 141 28.68 -0.79 -17.97
C SER A 141 27.31 -0.18 -18.30
N LEU A 142 26.23 -0.96 -18.16
CA LEU A 142 24.90 -0.57 -18.63
C LEU A 142 24.40 0.70 -17.92
N SER A 143 24.54 0.78 -16.61
CA SER A 143 24.13 1.95 -15.82
C SER A 143 24.88 3.21 -16.26
N GLN A 144 26.20 3.11 -16.52
CA GLN A 144 27.00 4.25 -16.98
C GLN A 144 26.61 4.68 -18.39
N ILE A 145 26.40 3.73 -19.31
CA ILE A 145 25.95 4.02 -20.68
C ILE A 145 24.61 4.75 -20.65
N LEU A 146 23.64 4.21 -19.91
CA LEU A 146 22.29 4.79 -19.82
C LEU A 146 22.29 6.15 -19.11
N GLN A 147 23.16 6.36 -18.11
CA GLN A 147 23.31 7.67 -17.47
C GLN A 147 23.70 8.76 -18.47
N THR A 148 24.50 8.46 -19.49
CA THR A 148 24.87 9.44 -20.53
C THR A 148 23.70 9.82 -21.45
N LYS A 149 22.60 9.07 -21.40
CA LYS A 149 21.43 9.22 -22.30
C LYS A 149 20.27 9.94 -21.67
N THR A 150 20.34 10.26 -20.38
CA THR A 150 19.27 11.01 -19.71
C THR A 150 19.85 12.01 -18.71
N LYS A 151 19.24 13.20 -18.67
CA LYS A 151 19.54 14.26 -17.70
C LYS A 151 18.54 14.30 -16.55
N TYR A 152 17.40 13.65 -16.71
CA TYR A 152 16.26 13.75 -15.79
C TYR A 152 16.22 12.62 -14.78
N TYR A 153 16.81 11.48 -15.11
CA TYR A 153 16.80 10.31 -14.24
C TYR A 153 18.18 10.02 -13.69
N LYS A 154 18.21 9.65 -12.41
CA LYS A 154 19.38 9.02 -11.80
C LYS A 154 19.45 7.57 -12.28
N VAL A 155 20.58 7.14 -12.82
CA VAL A 155 20.76 5.77 -13.29
C VAL A 155 21.74 5.04 -12.38
N ILE A 156 21.32 3.91 -11.83
CA ILE A 156 22.09 3.15 -10.84
C ILE A 156 22.01 1.66 -11.17
N GLU A 157 23.14 0.97 -11.04
CA GLU A 157 23.11 -0.49 -10.92
C GLU A 157 22.54 -0.89 -9.57
N ALA A 158 21.50 -1.73 -9.58
CA ALA A 158 20.78 -2.10 -8.38
C ALA A 158 21.68 -2.84 -7.38
N LYS A 159 21.50 -2.52 -6.09
CA LYS A 159 22.08 -3.24 -4.95
C LYS A 159 20.96 -3.77 -4.08
N SER A 160 21.23 -4.86 -3.35
CA SER A 160 20.25 -5.38 -2.39
C SER A 160 19.96 -4.34 -1.31
N ASP A 161 18.73 -4.37 -0.79
CA ASP A 161 18.20 -3.50 0.27
C ASP A 161 18.07 -2.02 -0.12
N MET A 162 18.08 -1.71 -1.42
CA MET A 162 17.80 -0.36 -1.91
C MET A 162 16.30 -0.08 -1.93
N ARG A 163 15.88 1.06 -1.36
CA ARG A 163 14.53 1.58 -1.57
C ARG A 163 14.35 2.03 -3.02
N VAL A 164 13.18 1.74 -3.60
CA VAL A 164 12.79 2.27 -4.91
C VAL A 164 12.42 3.74 -4.76
N GLU A 165 13.14 4.59 -5.48
CA GLU A 165 13.00 6.04 -5.47
C GLU A 165 12.40 6.54 -6.80
N PRO A 166 11.61 7.64 -6.77
CA PRO A 166 11.13 8.32 -7.96
C PRO A 166 12.27 8.77 -8.88
N SER A 167 11.95 8.99 -10.16
CA SER A 167 12.88 9.51 -11.18
C SER A 167 14.22 8.75 -11.24
N THR A 168 14.19 7.45 -11.02
CA THR A 168 15.39 6.60 -10.96
C THR A 168 15.27 5.40 -11.91
N ILE A 169 16.35 5.13 -12.65
CA ILE A 169 16.50 3.96 -13.51
C ILE A 169 17.42 2.96 -12.81
N TYR A 170 16.92 1.76 -12.55
CA TYR A 170 17.63 0.65 -11.94
C TYR A 170 18.01 -0.39 -13.00
N THR A 171 19.30 -0.69 -13.13
CA THR A 171 19.76 -1.78 -14.00
C THR A 171 20.04 -3.02 -13.17
N ALA A 172 19.52 -4.18 -13.61
CA ALA A 172 19.80 -5.45 -12.95
C ALA A 172 21.29 -5.83 -13.12
N PRO A 173 22.02 -6.14 -12.02
CA PRO A 173 23.42 -6.52 -12.12
C PRO A 173 23.59 -7.94 -12.71
N PRO A 174 24.71 -8.24 -13.38
CA PRO A 174 24.98 -9.56 -13.92
C PRO A 174 25.09 -10.60 -12.80
N GLY A 175 24.60 -11.83 -13.06
CA GLY A 175 24.78 -12.95 -12.14
C GLY A 175 23.89 -12.94 -10.88
N LYS A 176 22.98 -11.97 -10.73
CA LYS A 176 21.94 -11.94 -9.68
C LYS A 176 20.56 -11.77 -10.29
N HIS A 177 19.51 -12.31 -9.67
CA HIS A 177 18.14 -11.88 -10.00
C HIS A 177 17.81 -10.60 -9.23
N MET A 178 17.17 -9.64 -9.90
CA MET A 178 16.66 -8.42 -9.27
C MET A 178 15.16 -8.60 -9.02
N ILE A 179 14.77 -8.60 -7.75
CA ILE A 179 13.36 -8.70 -7.34
C ILE A 179 13.01 -7.49 -6.47
N VAL A 180 11.72 -7.18 -6.37
CA VAL A 180 11.18 -6.10 -5.54
C VAL A 180 10.12 -6.63 -4.59
N ILE A 181 10.25 -6.30 -3.31
CA ILE A 181 9.31 -6.68 -2.26
C ILE A 181 9.13 -5.49 -1.31
N GLY A 182 7.89 -5.03 -1.11
CA GLY A 182 7.57 -3.95 -0.17
C GLY A 182 8.26 -2.62 -0.50
N GLY A 183 8.45 -2.33 -1.79
CA GLY A 183 9.17 -1.14 -2.28
C GLY A 183 10.70 -1.19 -2.14
N PHE A 184 11.29 -2.32 -1.77
CA PHE A 184 12.75 -2.52 -1.71
C PHE A 184 13.23 -3.51 -2.77
N ILE A 185 14.40 -3.22 -3.35
CA ILE A 185 15.08 -4.09 -4.32
C ILE A 185 15.95 -5.10 -3.57
N PHE A 186 15.80 -6.38 -3.89
CA PHE A 186 16.64 -7.46 -3.39
C PHE A 186 17.37 -8.13 -4.56
N LEU A 187 18.62 -8.53 -4.32
CA LEU A 187 19.41 -9.31 -5.25
C LEU A 187 19.53 -10.75 -4.74
N THR A 188 19.13 -11.72 -5.56
CA THR A 188 19.15 -13.13 -5.17
C THR A 188 20.13 -13.96 -6.01
N ASP A 189 20.69 -14.99 -5.39
CA ASP A 189 21.59 -15.97 -6.00
C ASP A 189 20.89 -17.24 -6.46
N GLU A 190 19.56 -17.21 -6.54
CA GLU A 190 18.74 -18.36 -6.94
C GLU A 190 19.19 -18.96 -8.29
N ALA A 191 18.79 -20.20 -8.50
CA ALA A 191 19.12 -20.93 -9.71
C ALA A 191 18.63 -20.17 -10.95
N LYS A 192 19.42 -20.24 -12.03
CA LYS A 192 19.07 -19.62 -13.32
C LYS A 192 17.68 -20.09 -13.75
N ARG A 193 16.84 -19.15 -14.17
CA ARG A 193 15.56 -19.43 -14.82
C ARG A 193 15.70 -19.17 -16.31
N ASN A 194 15.20 -20.10 -17.14
CA ASN A 194 15.36 -20.02 -18.59
C ASN A 194 16.85 -19.82 -19.03
N PHE A 195 17.78 -20.45 -18.32
CA PHE A 195 19.24 -20.34 -18.51
C PHE A 195 19.86 -18.95 -18.22
N SER A 196 19.08 -18.02 -17.69
CA SER A 196 19.47 -16.62 -17.46
C SER A 196 19.52 -16.24 -15.97
N LYS A 197 20.47 -15.35 -15.63
CA LYS A 197 20.56 -14.66 -14.34
C LYS A 197 21.33 -13.33 -14.54
N PRO A 198 20.66 -12.16 -14.57
CA PRO A 198 19.24 -11.93 -14.23
C PRO A 198 18.28 -12.60 -15.22
N SER A 199 17.13 -13.07 -14.72
CA SER A 199 16.02 -13.56 -15.54
C SER A 199 14.95 -12.47 -15.65
N ILE A 200 14.44 -12.29 -16.87
CA ILE A 200 13.33 -11.41 -17.17
C ILE A 200 12.08 -11.87 -16.42
N SER A 201 11.74 -13.17 -16.48
CA SER A 201 10.54 -13.71 -15.84
C SER A 201 10.53 -13.49 -14.34
N THR A 202 11.63 -13.81 -13.65
CA THR A 202 11.74 -13.62 -12.20
C THR A 202 11.53 -12.15 -11.81
N SER A 203 12.13 -11.23 -12.56
CA SER A 203 12.02 -9.78 -12.29
C SER A 203 10.62 -9.26 -12.59
N PHE A 204 10.03 -9.64 -13.72
CA PHE A 204 8.68 -9.27 -14.13
C PHE A 204 7.61 -9.77 -13.17
N GLU A 205 7.70 -11.03 -12.71
CA GLU A 205 6.75 -11.58 -11.73
C GLU A 205 6.80 -10.80 -10.42
N SER A 206 8.00 -10.52 -9.92
CA SER A 206 8.19 -9.75 -8.69
C SER A 206 7.65 -8.32 -8.81
N LEU A 207 8.00 -7.61 -9.88
CA LEU A 207 7.52 -6.26 -10.15
C LEU A 207 6.00 -6.22 -10.32
N SER A 208 5.43 -7.21 -11.01
CA SER A 208 3.99 -7.28 -11.24
C SER A 208 3.20 -7.58 -9.96
N ASN A 209 3.72 -8.45 -9.08
CA ASN A 209 3.10 -8.73 -7.79
C ASN A 209 3.08 -7.49 -6.88
N GLU A 210 4.16 -6.71 -6.90
CA GLU A 210 4.30 -5.47 -6.13
C GLU A 210 3.44 -4.34 -6.70
N TYR A 211 3.58 -4.05 -8.00
CA TYR A 211 3.08 -2.82 -8.62
C TYR A 211 1.81 -2.99 -9.46
N LYS A 212 1.42 -4.22 -9.79
CA LYS A 212 0.12 -4.57 -10.40
C LYS A 212 -0.21 -3.73 -11.65
N ASN A 213 -1.32 -3.00 -11.64
CA ASN A 213 -1.79 -2.14 -12.74
C ASN A 213 -1.03 -0.81 -12.87
N ASN A 214 -0.08 -0.54 -11.96
CA ASN A 214 0.80 0.62 -12.05
C ASN A 214 2.09 0.35 -12.85
N LEU A 215 2.26 -0.91 -13.29
CA LEU A 215 3.41 -1.36 -14.04
C LEU A 215 3.08 -1.46 -15.54
N LEU A 216 3.94 -0.83 -16.35
CA LEU A 216 4.07 -1.14 -17.77
C LEU A 216 5.30 -2.03 -17.97
N ALA A 217 5.07 -3.28 -18.37
CA ALA A 217 6.11 -4.21 -18.75
C ALA A 217 6.29 -4.22 -20.27
N ILE A 218 7.50 -3.94 -20.75
CA ILE A 218 7.85 -3.91 -22.17
C ILE A 218 8.92 -4.97 -22.44
N LEU A 219 8.59 -5.91 -23.31
CA LEU A 219 9.50 -6.94 -23.79
C LEU A 219 10.04 -6.56 -25.17
N VAL A 220 11.35 -6.37 -25.28
CA VAL A 220 12.08 -6.04 -26.52
C VAL A 220 12.95 -7.21 -26.99
N CYS A 221 13.62 -7.09 -28.14
CA CYS A 221 14.38 -8.17 -28.80
C CYS A 221 15.17 -9.12 -27.86
N GLY A 222 15.17 -10.42 -28.19
CA GLY A 222 15.92 -11.43 -27.47
C GLY A 222 15.70 -12.87 -27.97
N TYR A 223 16.53 -13.79 -27.48
CA TYR A 223 16.43 -15.23 -27.74
C TYR A 223 15.77 -15.97 -26.57
N GLY A 224 15.27 -17.18 -26.84
CA GLY A 224 14.73 -18.08 -25.83
C GLY A 224 13.26 -17.81 -25.50
N SER A 225 12.89 -18.03 -24.25
CA SER A 225 11.51 -17.89 -23.74
C SER A 225 11.42 -17.07 -22.46
N ASP A 226 12.54 -16.49 -22.00
CA ASP A 226 12.56 -15.70 -20.76
C ASP A 226 11.72 -14.42 -20.91
N GLY A 227 10.83 -14.18 -19.96
CA GLY A 227 9.78 -13.16 -20.01
C GLY A 227 8.45 -13.64 -20.62
N SER A 228 8.47 -14.63 -21.52
CA SER A 228 7.23 -15.10 -22.18
C SER A 228 6.36 -15.99 -21.30
N ASP A 229 6.97 -16.82 -20.45
CA ASP A 229 6.30 -17.76 -19.55
C ASP A 229 5.52 -17.07 -18.40
N CYS A 230 5.95 -15.87 -17.99
CA CYS A 230 5.33 -15.13 -16.89
C CYS A 230 4.12 -14.25 -17.30
N LEU A 231 3.87 -14.06 -18.60
CA LEU A 231 2.90 -13.08 -19.08
C LEU A 231 1.47 -13.29 -18.55
N LYS A 232 1.05 -14.55 -18.34
CA LYS A 232 -0.25 -14.87 -17.75
C LYS A 232 -0.39 -14.31 -16.34
N LEU A 233 0.67 -14.38 -15.52
CA LEU A 233 0.68 -13.81 -14.18
C LEU A 233 0.59 -12.29 -14.22
N LEU A 234 1.35 -11.64 -15.13
CA LEU A 234 1.30 -10.20 -15.33
C LEU A 234 -0.12 -9.72 -15.66
N LYS A 235 -0.79 -10.40 -16.60
CA LYS A 235 -2.18 -10.09 -16.95
C LYS A 235 -3.14 -10.31 -15.79
N ASN A 236 -2.98 -11.37 -15.01
CA ASN A 236 -3.81 -11.63 -13.82
C ASN A 236 -3.65 -10.53 -12.74
N ASN A 237 -2.45 -9.95 -12.62
CA ASN A 237 -2.17 -8.83 -11.72
C ASN A 237 -2.58 -7.46 -12.29
N GLY A 238 -3.13 -7.43 -13.51
CA GLY A 238 -3.57 -6.21 -14.17
C GLY A 238 -2.45 -5.38 -14.79
N THR A 239 -1.22 -5.88 -14.83
CA THR A 239 -0.07 -5.24 -15.50
C THR A 239 -0.33 -5.06 -16.99
N THR A 240 0.07 -3.91 -17.53
CA THR A 240 0.06 -3.66 -18.97
C THR A 240 1.33 -4.24 -19.59
N VAL A 241 1.16 -5.04 -20.64
CA VAL A 241 2.23 -5.77 -21.32
C VAL A 241 2.28 -5.32 -22.78
N ILE A 242 3.42 -4.74 -23.16
CA ILE A 242 3.73 -4.39 -24.55
C ILE A 242 4.86 -5.29 -25.04
N ILE A 243 4.68 -5.82 -26.24
CA ILE A 243 5.71 -6.58 -26.94
C ILE A 243 6.20 -5.72 -28.12
N GLU A 244 7.50 -5.55 -28.26
CA GLU A 244 8.08 -4.96 -29.46
C GLU A 244 7.69 -5.78 -30.70
N ASN A 245 7.43 -5.12 -31.82
CA ASN A 245 7.14 -5.81 -33.06
C ASN A 245 8.37 -6.65 -33.48
N PRO A 246 8.25 -8.00 -33.60
CA PRO A 246 9.37 -8.86 -33.97
C PRO A 246 10.03 -8.53 -35.30
N GLU A 247 9.36 -7.80 -36.21
CA GLU A 247 9.94 -7.36 -37.48
C GLU A 247 11.17 -6.45 -37.30
N GLU A 248 11.27 -5.71 -36.21
CA GLU A 248 12.38 -4.80 -35.91
C GLU A 248 13.55 -5.45 -35.16
N CYS A 249 13.50 -6.78 -34.98
CA CYS A 249 14.47 -7.54 -34.20
C CYS A 249 15.22 -8.56 -35.05
N GLU A 250 16.54 -8.64 -34.90
CA GLU A 250 17.31 -9.79 -35.41
C GLU A 250 17.07 -11.02 -34.52
N ALA A 251 17.04 -10.83 -33.20
CA ALA A 251 16.70 -11.85 -32.21
C ALA A 251 15.20 -11.81 -31.88
N LYS A 252 14.41 -12.56 -32.66
CA LYS A 252 12.94 -12.64 -32.58
C LYS A 252 12.34 -13.72 -31.66
N PRO A 253 12.98 -14.89 -31.40
CA PRO A 253 12.28 -16.03 -30.79
C PRO A 253 11.60 -15.75 -29.45
N MET A 254 12.17 -14.88 -28.61
CA MET A 254 11.57 -14.53 -27.32
C MET A 254 10.24 -13.78 -27.48
N LEU A 255 10.17 -12.85 -28.44
CA LEU A 255 8.96 -12.09 -28.74
C LEU A 255 7.90 -12.97 -29.42
N GLU A 256 8.31 -13.85 -30.34
CA GLU A 256 7.41 -14.82 -30.96
C GLU A 256 6.78 -15.76 -29.94
N ASN A 257 7.57 -16.24 -28.96
CA ASN A 257 7.07 -17.06 -27.86
C ASN A 257 6.09 -16.28 -26.97
N ALA A 258 6.40 -15.02 -26.65
CA ALA A 258 5.51 -14.13 -25.91
C ALA A 258 4.16 -13.91 -26.64
N ILE A 259 4.18 -13.66 -27.95
CA ILE A 259 2.98 -13.46 -28.76
C ILE A 259 2.10 -14.73 -28.81
N LYS A 260 2.71 -15.92 -28.89
CA LYS A 260 1.97 -17.20 -28.89
C LYS A 260 1.13 -17.40 -27.63
N THR A 261 1.51 -16.81 -26.49
CA THR A 261 0.74 -16.91 -25.23
C THR A 261 -0.62 -16.20 -25.29
N LYS A 262 -0.76 -15.21 -26.18
CA LYS A 262 -1.91 -14.28 -26.24
C LYS A 262 -2.17 -13.55 -24.91
N GLN A 263 -1.15 -13.41 -24.06
CA GLN A 263 -1.21 -12.72 -22.77
C GLN A 263 -0.52 -11.35 -22.82
N TYR A 264 -0.92 -10.49 -23.74
CA TYR A 264 -0.36 -9.14 -23.92
C TYR A 264 -1.44 -8.14 -24.31
N ASP A 265 -1.16 -6.84 -24.19
CA ASP A 265 -2.11 -5.78 -24.56
C ASP A 265 -1.88 -5.28 -25.98
N LYS A 266 -0.62 -5.04 -26.37
CA LYS A 266 -0.26 -4.48 -27.69
C LYS A 266 1.05 -5.06 -28.19
N ILE A 267 1.14 -5.20 -29.51
CA ILE A 267 2.40 -5.36 -30.26
C ILE A 267 2.65 -4.01 -30.93
N LEU A 268 3.81 -3.40 -30.69
CA LEU A 268 4.11 -2.03 -31.15
C LEU A 268 5.51 -1.97 -31.75
N TYR A 269 5.68 -1.18 -32.80
CA TYR A 269 7.00 -0.75 -33.28
C TYR A 269 7.66 0.18 -32.24
N LEU A 270 8.99 0.25 -32.22
CA LEU A 270 9.75 1.00 -31.22
C LEU A 270 9.32 2.48 -31.14
N ASN A 271 8.96 3.09 -32.28
CA ASN A 271 8.46 4.46 -32.27
C ASN A 271 7.12 4.61 -31.55
N GLU A 272 6.20 3.68 -31.80
CA GLU A 272 4.88 3.65 -31.15
C GLU A 272 5.01 3.35 -29.65
N ILE A 273 6.00 2.56 -29.23
CA ILE A 273 6.29 2.34 -27.81
C ILE A 273 6.62 3.66 -27.11
N LYS A 274 7.47 4.50 -27.72
CA LYS A 274 7.82 5.81 -27.16
C LYS A 274 6.61 6.73 -27.08
N GLU A 275 5.84 6.82 -28.15
CA GLU A 275 4.61 7.61 -28.19
C GLU A 275 3.60 7.13 -27.13
N TYR A 276 3.50 5.82 -26.94
CA TYR A 276 2.66 5.22 -25.92
C TYR A 276 3.10 5.63 -24.52
N ILE A 277 4.40 5.49 -24.19
CA ILE A 277 4.93 5.93 -22.90
C ILE A 277 4.67 7.42 -22.69
N ASN A 278 4.99 8.25 -23.69
CA ASN A 278 4.80 9.70 -23.64
C ASN A 278 3.34 10.10 -23.43
N TYR A 279 2.41 9.41 -24.07
CA TYR A 279 0.98 9.67 -23.88
C TYR A 279 0.58 9.47 -22.41
N PHE A 280 1.01 8.40 -21.75
CA PHE A 280 0.65 8.16 -20.34
C PHE A 280 1.40 9.09 -19.37
N LEU A 281 2.63 9.48 -19.70
CA LEU A 281 3.39 10.43 -18.89
C LEU A 281 2.88 11.87 -19.02
N ASN A 282 2.49 12.30 -20.23
CA ASN A 282 2.15 13.70 -20.52
C ASN A 282 0.63 13.98 -20.58
N SER A 283 -0.23 12.97 -20.57
CA SER A 283 -1.68 13.21 -20.46
C SER A 283 -2.00 13.74 -19.07
N GLU A 284 -2.27 15.03 -18.98
CA GLU A 284 -2.86 15.64 -17.79
C GLU A 284 -4.38 15.64 -17.98
N PRO A 285 -5.13 14.78 -17.25
CA PRO A 285 -6.58 14.69 -17.42
C PRO A 285 -7.33 15.93 -16.91
N PHE A 286 -6.65 16.79 -16.14
CA PHE A 286 -7.17 18.02 -15.56
C PHE A 286 -6.01 18.97 -15.26
N ASN A 287 -6.31 20.27 -15.23
CA ASN A 287 -5.35 21.29 -14.82
C ASN A 287 -5.40 21.55 -13.30
N LYS A 288 -4.53 22.44 -12.83
CA LYS A 288 -4.41 22.80 -11.41
C LYS A 288 -5.70 23.41 -10.85
N GLU A 289 -6.31 24.34 -11.57
CA GLU A 289 -7.52 25.06 -11.14
C GLU A 289 -8.73 24.10 -11.06
N GLU A 290 -8.86 23.20 -12.03
CA GLU A 290 -9.87 22.14 -12.00
C GLU A 290 -9.70 21.25 -10.76
N LEU A 291 -8.47 20.85 -10.46
CA LEU A 291 -8.17 20.05 -9.28
C LEU A 291 -8.52 20.77 -7.98
N GLU A 292 -8.08 22.02 -7.80
CA GLU A 292 -8.34 22.81 -6.60
C GLU A 292 -9.85 22.99 -6.37
N ASN A 293 -10.59 23.37 -7.42
CA ASN A 293 -12.05 23.47 -7.37
C ASN A 293 -12.74 22.13 -7.02
N PHE A 294 -12.19 21.01 -7.49
CA PHE A 294 -12.70 19.70 -7.13
C PHE A 294 -12.48 19.38 -5.65
N LEU A 295 -11.32 19.74 -5.08
CA LEU A 295 -11.04 19.56 -3.65
C LEU A 295 -11.97 20.40 -2.78
N ASP A 296 -12.29 21.63 -3.20
CA ASP A 296 -13.31 22.46 -2.54
C ASP A 296 -14.68 21.78 -2.52
N LYS A 297 -15.14 21.26 -3.67
CA LYS A 297 -16.42 20.52 -3.75
C LYS A 297 -16.42 19.26 -2.88
N ILE A 298 -15.30 18.54 -2.82
CA ILE A 298 -15.17 17.36 -1.96
C ILE A 298 -15.32 17.74 -0.49
N TYR A 299 -14.73 18.86 -0.08
CA TYR A 299 -14.90 19.40 1.27
C TYR A 299 -16.37 19.77 1.54
N GLU A 300 -17.01 20.52 0.65
CA GLU A 300 -18.40 20.96 0.81
C GLU A 300 -19.39 19.78 0.89
N VAL A 301 -19.20 18.76 0.05
CA VAL A 301 -20.15 17.63 -0.06
C VAL A 301 -19.89 16.56 0.99
N TYR A 302 -18.62 16.24 1.27
CA TYR A 302 -18.26 15.09 2.10
C TYR A 302 -17.54 15.45 3.41
N GLY A 303 -17.12 16.70 3.60
CA GLY A 303 -16.43 17.17 4.81
C GLY A 303 -15.00 16.62 4.97
N TYR A 304 -14.35 16.23 3.87
CA TYR A 304 -12.95 15.80 3.88
C TYR A 304 -12.08 16.89 3.27
N ASP A 305 -11.23 17.52 4.10
CA ASP A 305 -10.38 18.62 3.65
C ASP A 305 -9.03 18.12 3.14
N TYR A 306 -8.82 18.26 1.83
CA TYR A 306 -7.56 17.95 1.15
C TYR A 306 -6.83 19.19 0.63
N ARG A 307 -7.32 20.39 0.93
CA ARG A 307 -6.85 21.63 0.29
C ARG A 307 -5.46 22.04 0.76
N GLY A 308 -5.08 21.70 1.99
CA GLY A 308 -3.72 21.87 2.53
C GLY A 308 -2.77 20.68 2.29
N TYR A 309 -3.18 19.68 1.49
CA TYR A 309 -2.30 18.59 1.10
C TYR A 309 -1.37 19.03 -0.03
N ASN A 310 -0.22 18.36 -0.14
CA ASN A 310 0.69 18.53 -1.27
C ASN A 310 -0.06 18.22 -2.58
N LEU A 311 -0.24 19.27 -3.39
CA LEU A 311 -1.08 19.20 -4.57
C LEU A 311 -0.57 18.20 -5.61
N GLU A 312 0.74 18.05 -5.78
CA GLU A 312 1.31 17.05 -6.71
C GLU A 312 1.03 15.62 -6.24
N HIS A 313 1.11 15.36 -4.93
CA HIS A 313 0.72 14.05 -4.39
C HIS A 313 -0.76 13.77 -4.62
N ILE A 314 -1.64 14.74 -4.32
CA ILE A 314 -3.09 14.60 -4.53
C ILE A 314 -3.44 14.44 -6.01
N LYS A 315 -2.86 15.28 -6.87
CA LYS A 315 -2.99 15.22 -8.34
C LYS A 315 -2.67 13.83 -8.85
N ARG A 316 -1.56 13.25 -8.41
CA ARG A 316 -1.18 11.89 -8.77
C ARG A 316 -2.28 10.90 -8.37
N ARG A 317 -2.74 10.90 -7.11
CA ARG A 317 -3.81 10.00 -6.61
C ARG A 317 -5.11 10.17 -7.38
N ILE A 318 -5.53 11.40 -7.65
CA ILE A 318 -6.73 11.68 -8.43
C ILE A 318 -6.55 11.24 -9.89
N LYS A 319 -5.37 11.40 -10.50
CA LYS A 319 -5.07 10.86 -11.83
C LYS A 319 -5.17 9.32 -11.85
N LEU A 320 -4.69 8.63 -10.80
CA LEU A 320 -4.84 7.18 -10.69
C LEU A 320 -6.33 6.82 -10.65
N PHE A 321 -7.13 7.50 -9.82
CA PHE A 321 -8.56 7.22 -9.68
C PHE A 321 -9.39 7.64 -10.91
N TYR A 322 -9.03 8.75 -11.57
CA TYR A 322 -9.62 9.19 -12.83
C TYR A 322 -9.54 8.08 -13.89
N SER A 323 -8.38 7.42 -13.98
CA SER A 323 -8.16 6.32 -14.92
C SER A 323 -9.07 5.11 -14.67
N THR A 324 -9.51 4.86 -13.43
CA THR A 324 -10.38 3.73 -13.09
C THR A 324 -11.83 3.96 -13.51
N LEU A 325 -12.32 5.20 -13.40
CA LEU A 325 -13.70 5.58 -13.72
C LEU A 325 -13.97 5.82 -15.21
N LYS A 326 -12.91 6.01 -16.01
CA LYS A 326 -12.96 6.28 -17.45
C LYS A 326 -13.98 7.37 -17.85
N PRO A 327 -13.94 8.54 -17.21
CA PRO A 327 -14.81 9.64 -17.57
C PRO A 327 -14.38 10.25 -18.92
N LYS A 328 -15.30 10.86 -19.67
CA LYS A 328 -14.99 11.53 -20.94
C LYS A 328 -14.14 12.79 -20.74
N ASN A 329 -14.27 13.43 -19.59
CA ASN A 329 -13.56 14.64 -19.18
C ASN A 329 -13.60 14.77 -17.65
N PHE A 330 -12.88 15.74 -17.11
CA PHE A 330 -12.85 15.99 -15.66
C PHE A 330 -14.21 16.38 -15.08
N TYR A 331 -15.05 17.10 -15.82
CA TYR A 331 -16.41 17.39 -15.34
C TYR A 331 -17.26 16.13 -15.10
N GLU A 332 -17.20 15.13 -15.99
CA GLU A 332 -17.88 13.85 -15.76
C GLU A 332 -17.26 13.08 -14.57
N PHE A 333 -15.94 13.17 -14.39
CA PHE A 333 -15.25 12.61 -13.21
C PHE A 333 -15.81 13.21 -11.92
N GLU A 334 -15.81 14.55 -11.81
CA GLU A 334 -16.32 15.25 -10.64
C GLU A 334 -17.74 14.82 -10.34
N LYS A 335 -18.62 14.83 -11.35
CA LYS A 335 -20.02 14.45 -11.18
C LYS A 335 -20.18 13.01 -10.67
N LYS A 336 -19.45 12.05 -11.24
CA LYS A 336 -19.48 10.65 -10.78
C LYS A 336 -19.05 10.52 -9.33
N VAL A 337 -18.04 11.26 -8.90
CA VAL A 337 -17.53 11.22 -7.52
C VAL A 337 -18.49 11.90 -6.55
N LEU A 338 -19.01 13.08 -6.89
CA LEU A 338 -19.86 13.88 -6.02
C LEU A 338 -21.28 13.30 -5.89
N ASP A 339 -21.82 12.69 -6.95
CA ASP A 339 -23.18 12.13 -6.94
C ASP A 339 -23.23 10.70 -6.35
N ASN A 340 -22.09 10.00 -6.26
CA ASN A 340 -22.03 8.62 -5.80
C ASN A 340 -21.04 8.42 -4.65
N LYS A 341 -21.60 8.30 -3.43
CA LYS A 341 -20.84 8.10 -2.20
C LYS A 341 -19.93 6.87 -2.22
N ASN A 342 -20.29 5.79 -2.92
CA ASN A 342 -19.44 4.60 -3.03
C ASN A 342 -18.22 4.86 -3.91
N ILE A 343 -18.38 5.59 -5.01
CA ILE A 343 -17.26 6.04 -5.85
C ILE A 343 -16.35 6.98 -5.05
N PHE A 344 -16.91 7.93 -4.30
CA PHE A 344 -16.11 8.79 -3.43
C PHE A 344 -15.32 7.99 -2.39
N LYS A 345 -15.92 6.98 -1.77
CA LYS A 345 -15.20 6.12 -0.81
C LYS A 345 -14.02 5.39 -1.46
N ASP A 346 -14.16 4.93 -2.70
CA ASP A 346 -13.06 4.32 -3.44
C ASP A 346 -11.95 5.34 -3.74
N LEU A 347 -12.31 6.58 -4.10
CA LEU A 347 -11.35 7.69 -4.26
C LEU A 347 -10.61 7.95 -2.95
N PHE A 348 -11.35 8.08 -1.85
CA PHE A 348 -10.83 8.35 -0.52
C PHE A 348 -9.80 7.30 -0.07
N LEU A 349 -10.06 6.02 -0.35
CA LEU A 349 -9.12 4.93 -0.12
C LEU A 349 -7.90 4.98 -1.03
N ASN A 350 -8.03 5.51 -2.25
CA ASN A 350 -6.90 5.70 -3.16
C ASN A 350 -5.98 6.85 -2.72
N ILE A 351 -6.57 7.95 -2.24
CA ILE A 351 -5.84 9.12 -1.74
C ILE A 351 -5.08 8.78 -0.45
N SER A 352 -5.68 7.98 0.44
CA SER A 352 -5.10 7.61 1.74
C SER A 352 -4.05 6.49 1.61
N VAL A 353 -2.77 6.81 1.80
CA VAL A 353 -1.69 5.80 1.75
C VAL A 353 -1.59 5.08 3.09
N ASN A 354 -2.22 3.91 3.19
CA ASN A 354 -2.41 3.21 4.47
C ASN A 354 -1.42 2.06 4.72
N VAL A 355 -0.23 2.07 4.10
CA VAL A 355 0.75 0.99 4.28
C VAL A 355 1.48 1.13 5.61
N THR A 356 1.30 0.16 6.49
CA THR A 356 1.97 0.08 7.79
C THR A 356 2.31 -1.38 8.14
N THR A 357 3.15 -1.57 9.16
CA THR A 357 3.60 -2.89 9.64
C THR A 357 3.99 -2.78 11.11
N PHE A 358 3.90 -3.90 11.84
CA PHE A 358 4.36 -3.95 13.23
C PHE A 358 5.83 -3.53 13.32
N TYR A 359 6.13 -2.65 14.26
CA TYR A 359 7.47 -2.12 14.53
C TYR A 359 8.17 -1.55 13.29
N ARG A 360 7.43 -0.82 12.45
CA ARG A 360 7.99 -0.11 11.29
C ARG A 360 9.15 0.79 11.70
N ASN A 361 10.33 0.60 11.10
CA ASN A 361 11.61 1.19 11.54
C ASN A 361 11.99 0.70 12.96
N PRO A 362 12.39 -0.58 13.10
CA PRO A 362 12.60 -1.23 14.40
C PRO A 362 13.57 -0.48 15.33
N GLU A 363 14.59 0.17 14.76
CA GLU A 363 15.55 1.02 15.46
C GLU A 363 14.90 2.13 16.29
N VAL A 364 13.84 2.76 15.77
CA VAL A 364 13.07 3.79 16.50
C VAL A 364 12.40 3.15 17.71
N PHE A 365 11.74 2.00 17.53
CA PHE A 365 11.06 1.28 18.61
C PHE A 365 12.02 0.76 19.67
N LYS A 366 13.23 0.34 19.28
CA LYS A 366 14.28 -0.06 20.22
C LYS A 366 14.67 1.09 21.14
N ILE A 367 14.95 2.26 20.57
CA ILE A 367 15.29 3.48 21.33
C ILE A 367 14.12 3.90 22.20
N LEU A 368 12.89 3.80 21.70
CA LEU A 368 11.69 4.09 22.48
C LEU A 368 11.59 3.19 23.70
N LYS A 369 11.74 1.88 23.54
CA LYS A 369 11.70 0.90 24.63
C LYS A 369 12.79 1.18 25.67
N GLU A 370 14.03 1.37 25.21
CA GLU A 370 15.21 1.51 26.09
C GLU A 370 15.27 2.88 26.80
N ASN A 371 14.87 3.97 26.13
CA ASN A 371 15.17 5.32 26.60
C ASN A 371 13.95 6.19 26.93
N LEU A 372 12.76 5.83 26.42
CA LEU A 372 11.58 6.70 26.48
C LEU A 372 10.44 6.09 27.29
N LEU A 373 9.98 4.90 26.91
CA LEU A 373 8.85 4.22 27.55
C LEU A 373 9.14 3.92 29.04
N LEU A 374 10.37 3.57 29.39
CA LEU A 374 10.77 3.38 30.79
C LEU A 374 10.63 4.66 31.62
N LYS A 375 10.87 5.85 31.05
CA LYS A 375 10.72 7.13 31.76
C LYS A 375 9.26 7.45 32.07
N LEU A 376 8.33 6.88 31.30
CA LEU A 376 6.90 7.06 31.50
C LEU A 376 6.39 6.37 32.79
N ASP A 377 7.18 5.49 33.40
CA ASP A 377 6.80 4.84 34.67
C ASP A 377 6.61 5.84 35.82
N SER A 378 7.28 6.99 35.76
CA SER A 378 7.11 8.06 36.76
C SER A 378 5.72 8.72 36.75
N PHE A 379 4.92 8.51 35.70
CA PHE A 379 3.57 9.05 35.60
C PHE A 379 2.55 8.09 36.24
N LEU A 380 1.53 8.68 36.89
CA LEU A 380 0.41 7.93 37.46
C LEU A 380 -0.44 7.28 36.35
N ASP A 381 -0.73 8.05 35.30
CA ASP A 381 -1.43 7.62 34.10
C ASP A 381 -0.62 7.99 32.86
N ILE A 382 -0.47 7.05 31.93
CA ILE A 382 0.29 7.24 30.70
C ILE A 382 -0.69 7.37 29.53
N LYS A 383 -0.72 8.52 28.88
CA LYS A 383 -1.50 8.74 27.66
C LYS A 383 -0.58 8.87 26.46
N ILE A 384 -0.80 8.02 25.46
CA ILE A 384 -0.05 8.02 24.21
C ILE A 384 -1.01 8.29 23.06
N TRP A 385 -0.63 9.11 22.11
CA TRP A 385 -1.41 9.35 20.90
C TRP A 385 -0.66 8.85 19.67
N CYS A 386 -1.27 7.94 18.90
CA CYS A 386 -0.86 7.55 17.56
C CYS A 386 -1.77 8.25 16.54
N ALA A 387 -1.27 9.36 15.99
CA ALA A 387 -1.92 10.19 14.99
C ALA A 387 -1.65 9.65 13.57
N GLY A 388 -2.70 9.20 12.88
CA GLY A 388 -2.61 8.50 11.59
C GLY A 388 -2.23 7.03 11.76
N CYS A 389 -2.99 6.31 12.59
CA CYS A 389 -2.65 4.96 13.01
C CYS A 389 -2.85 3.88 11.93
N SER A 390 -3.49 4.21 10.80
CA SER A 390 -3.84 3.27 9.74
C SER A 390 -4.48 2.00 10.34
N SER A 391 -4.10 0.80 9.86
CA SER A 391 -4.64 -0.49 10.27
C SER A 391 -4.22 -0.96 11.67
N GLY A 392 -3.62 -0.08 12.50
CA GLY A 392 -3.45 -0.28 13.93
C GLY A 392 -2.14 -0.93 14.37
N GLU A 393 -1.26 -1.31 13.45
CA GLU A 393 0.00 -1.98 13.79
C GLU A 393 0.88 -1.15 14.75
N GLU A 394 0.95 0.18 14.56
CA GLU A 394 1.73 1.06 15.44
C GLU A 394 1.20 1.14 16.88
N PRO A 395 -0.10 1.46 17.13
CA PRO A 395 -0.61 1.46 18.49
C PRO A 395 -0.55 0.08 19.16
N TYR A 396 -0.71 -1.03 18.42
CA TYR A 396 -0.51 -2.37 18.99
C TYR A 396 0.96 -2.67 19.32
N SER A 397 1.92 -2.26 18.48
CA SER A 397 3.36 -2.37 18.77
C SER A 397 3.73 -1.67 20.08
N ILE A 398 3.20 -0.46 20.30
CA ILE A 398 3.42 0.31 21.53
C ILE A 398 2.76 -0.39 22.73
N ALA A 399 1.51 -0.84 22.59
CA ALA A 399 0.80 -1.54 23.65
C ALA A 399 1.52 -2.82 24.11
N ILE A 400 2.08 -3.59 23.16
CA ILE A 400 2.88 -4.77 23.46
C ILE A 400 4.15 -4.41 24.23
N PHE A 401 4.87 -3.36 23.83
CA PHE A 401 6.06 -2.92 24.57
C PHE A 401 5.72 -2.38 25.96
N LEU A 402 4.63 -1.62 26.11
CA LEU A 402 4.15 -1.23 27.44
C LEU A 402 3.78 -2.45 28.29
N LYS A 403 3.27 -3.52 27.69
CA LYS A 403 2.99 -4.77 28.41
C LYS A 403 4.27 -5.44 28.91
N GLU A 404 5.28 -5.53 28.06
CA GLU A 404 6.60 -6.08 28.42
C GLU A 404 7.27 -5.31 29.56
N LEU A 405 7.09 -3.99 29.57
CA LEU A 405 7.62 -3.11 30.61
C LEU A 405 6.75 -3.07 31.88
N GLY A 406 5.62 -3.79 31.91
CA GLY A 406 4.69 -3.77 33.04
C GLY A 406 3.84 -2.48 33.16
N LEU A 407 3.86 -1.60 32.17
CA LEU A 407 3.24 -0.27 32.18
C LEU A 407 1.83 -0.24 31.55
N LEU A 408 1.44 -1.29 30.81
CA LEU A 408 0.17 -1.32 30.07
C LEU A 408 -1.07 -1.09 30.95
N HIS A 409 -1.04 -1.53 32.20
CA HIS A 409 -2.19 -1.45 33.12
C HIS A 409 -2.59 0.00 33.49
N LYS A 410 -1.63 0.93 33.46
CA LYS A 410 -1.80 2.37 33.71
C LYS A 410 -1.65 3.22 32.44
N SER A 411 -1.75 2.58 31.27
CA SER A 411 -1.62 3.24 29.97
C SER A 411 -2.94 3.25 29.20
N LEU A 412 -3.18 4.33 28.45
CA LEU A 412 -4.25 4.44 27.46
C LEU A 412 -3.70 5.03 26.16
N ILE A 413 -3.84 4.28 25.07
CA ILE A 413 -3.37 4.68 23.75
C ILE A 413 -4.55 5.19 22.93
N TYR A 414 -4.45 6.40 22.44
CA TYR A 414 -5.40 7.04 21.54
C TYR A 414 -4.88 6.79 20.14
N ALA A 415 -5.64 6.07 19.31
CA ALA A 415 -5.26 5.74 17.96
C ALA A 415 -6.26 6.39 17.00
N THR A 416 -5.80 7.37 16.24
CA THR A 416 -6.69 8.16 15.39
C THR A 416 -6.27 8.11 13.93
N ASP A 417 -7.25 8.22 13.05
CA ASP A 417 -7.06 8.29 11.61
C ASP A 417 -8.24 9.05 10.97
N LEU A 418 -8.05 9.55 9.75
CA LEU A 418 -9.13 10.16 8.98
C LEU A 418 -10.06 9.07 8.40
N ASN A 419 -9.53 7.87 8.18
CA ASN A 419 -10.22 6.78 7.51
C ASN A 419 -10.96 5.83 8.47
N ASP A 420 -12.27 6.03 8.58
CA ASP A 420 -13.16 5.21 9.42
C ASP A 420 -13.13 3.71 9.09
N ILE A 421 -12.96 3.33 7.81
CA ILE A 421 -12.91 1.93 7.40
C ILE A 421 -11.64 1.27 7.96
N VAL A 422 -10.52 1.95 7.82
CA VAL A 422 -9.22 1.47 8.30
C VAL A 422 -9.21 1.41 9.83
N LEU A 423 -9.79 2.38 10.53
CA LEU A 423 -9.98 2.35 11.99
C LEU A 423 -10.83 1.15 12.46
N LYS A 424 -11.93 0.85 11.77
CA LYS A 424 -12.75 -0.31 12.11
C LYS A 424 -11.98 -1.62 11.91
N ASN A 425 -11.16 -1.72 10.86
CA ASN A 425 -10.27 -2.86 10.64
C ASN A 425 -9.16 -2.94 11.71
N ALA A 426 -8.58 -1.81 12.10
CA ALA A 426 -7.59 -1.72 13.17
C ALA A 426 -8.17 -2.21 14.51
N LYS A 427 -9.40 -1.80 14.81
CA LYS A 427 -10.14 -2.23 16.01
C LYS A 427 -10.44 -3.73 16.03
N ASN A 428 -10.58 -4.37 14.86
CA ASN A 428 -10.67 -5.84 14.81
C ASN A 428 -9.37 -6.51 15.30
N GLY A 429 -8.21 -5.89 15.05
CA GLY A 429 -6.91 -6.42 15.48
C GLY A 429 -6.56 -7.76 14.80
N LEU A 430 -7.01 -7.95 13.56
CA LEU A 430 -6.78 -9.16 12.76
C LEU A 430 -5.74 -8.88 11.68
N TYR A 431 -4.69 -9.69 11.63
CA TYR A 431 -3.56 -9.51 10.70
C TYR A 431 -3.20 -10.81 9.98
N SER A 432 -2.86 -10.71 8.69
CA SER A 432 -2.55 -11.87 7.85
C SER A 432 -1.33 -12.65 8.35
N MET A 433 -1.40 -13.99 8.30
CA MET A 433 -0.24 -14.84 8.56
C MET A 433 0.86 -14.70 7.52
N GLN A 434 0.54 -14.22 6.30
CA GLN A 434 1.53 -13.99 5.25
C GLN A 434 2.58 -12.95 5.68
N ASN A 435 2.16 -11.93 6.43
CA ASN A 435 3.02 -10.85 6.93
C ASN A 435 3.67 -11.18 8.27
N TYR A 436 3.24 -12.24 8.96
CA TYR A 436 3.63 -12.54 10.34
C TYR A 436 5.14 -12.76 10.50
N LYS A 437 5.80 -13.39 9.53
CA LYS A 437 7.26 -13.58 9.54
C LYS A 437 8.01 -12.24 9.55
N GLN A 438 7.51 -11.24 8.81
CA GLN A 438 8.07 -9.90 8.81
C GLN A 438 7.84 -9.20 10.15
N PHE A 439 6.63 -9.29 10.71
CA PHE A 439 6.31 -8.73 12.02
C PHE A 439 7.23 -9.27 13.12
N LEU A 440 7.46 -10.59 13.11
CA LEU A 440 8.35 -11.27 14.04
C LEU A 440 9.79 -10.78 13.91
N LYS A 441 10.29 -10.63 12.67
CA LYS A 441 11.62 -10.05 12.42
C LYS A 441 11.74 -8.64 13.00
N HIS A 442 10.77 -7.77 12.69
CA HIS A 442 10.78 -6.38 13.18
C HIS A 442 10.68 -6.31 14.71
N TYR A 443 9.82 -7.12 15.33
CA TYR A 443 9.67 -7.18 16.78
C TYR A 443 10.99 -7.47 17.50
N TYR A 444 11.74 -8.49 17.06
CA TYR A 444 13.02 -8.82 17.68
C TYR A 444 14.11 -7.77 17.38
N GLN A 445 14.12 -7.20 16.17
CA GLN A 445 15.02 -6.08 15.84
C GLN A 445 14.73 -4.84 16.69
N ALA A 446 13.46 -4.62 17.07
CA ALA A 446 13.02 -3.54 17.93
C ALA A 446 13.29 -3.80 19.43
N GLY A 447 13.95 -4.92 19.78
CA GLY A 447 14.30 -5.23 21.17
C GLY A 447 13.20 -5.96 21.95
N GLY A 448 12.28 -6.64 21.27
CA GLY A 448 11.31 -7.54 21.89
C GLY A 448 12.00 -8.62 22.74
N SER A 449 11.56 -8.77 24.00
CA SER A 449 12.22 -9.63 25.00
C SER A 449 11.49 -10.96 25.25
N GLU A 450 10.32 -11.13 24.66
CA GLU A 450 9.43 -12.27 24.87
C GLU A 450 9.13 -12.98 23.54
N SER A 451 8.35 -14.06 23.58
CA SER A 451 7.86 -14.66 22.34
C SER A 451 6.71 -13.82 21.78
N PHE A 452 6.88 -13.26 20.57
CA PHE A 452 5.87 -12.42 19.91
C PHE A 452 4.50 -13.10 19.78
N SER A 453 4.47 -14.43 19.61
CA SER A 453 3.23 -15.20 19.50
C SER A 453 2.35 -15.12 20.75
N LYS A 454 2.91 -14.82 21.93
CA LYS A 454 2.16 -14.68 23.19
C LYS A 454 1.13 -13.57 23.15
N TYR A 455 1.27 -12.58 22.26
CA TYR A 455 0.39 -11.42 22.17
C TYR A 455 -0.82 -11.64 21.25
N PHE A 456 -0.91 -12.81 20.63
CA PHE A 456 -1.94 -13.13 19.65
C PHE A 456 -2.67 -14.44 19.95
N ASN A 457 -3.92 -14.52 19.53
CA ASN A 457 -4.61 -15.77 19.25
C ASN A 457 -4.32 -16.17 17.80
N HIS A 458 -3.93 -17.43 17.58
CA HIS A 458 -3.48 -17.91 16.27
C HIS A 458 -4.60 -18.66 15.56
N PHE A 459 -4.86 -18.29 14.31
CA PHE A 459 -5.70 -19.02 13.37
C PHE A 459 -4.84 -19.46 12.17
N GLU A 460 -5.38 -20.31 11.31
CA GLU A 460 -4.62 -20.85 10.16
C GLU A 460 -4.09 -19.76 9.21
N ASN A 461 -4.90 -18.74 8.92
CA ASN A 461 -4.59 -17.73 7.88
C ASN A 461 -4.33 -16.32 8.44
N PHE A 462 -4.60 -16.10 9.72
CA PHE A 462 -4.42 -14.80 10.37
C PHE A 462 -4.17 -14.95 11.86
N VAL A 463 -3.71 -13.86 12.50
CA VAL A 463 -3.58 -13.73 13.94
C VAL A 463 -4.53 -12.65 14.45
N GLN A 464 -5.01 -12.80 15.68
CA GLN A 464 -5.82 -11.81 16.37
C GLN A 464 -5.06 -11.29 17.59
N VAL A 465 -4.92 -9.98 17.74
CA VAL A 465 -4.35 -9.37 18.94
C VAL A 465 -5.23 -9.70 20.16
N LYS A 466 -4.63 -10.09 21.28
CA LYS A 466 -5.39 -10.46 22.49
C LYS A 466 -6.14 -9.26 23.10
N ASP A 467 -7.33 -9.54 23.64
CA ASP A 467 -8.23 -8.53 24.21
C ASP A 467 -7.59 -7.67 25.31
N GLU A 468 -6.71 -8.26 26.11
CA GLU A 468 -5.97 -7.56 27.17
C GLU A 468 -5.12 -6.38 26.66
N ILE A 469 -4.65 -6.46 25.41
CA ILE A 469 -3.93 -5.39 24.70
C ILE A 469 -4.94 -4.44 24.05
N LYS A 470 -5.93 -5.00 23.32
CA LYS A 470 -6.93 -4.22 22.59
C LYS A 470 -7.71 -3.25 23.48
N GLN A 471 -8.07 -3.67 24.69
CA GLN A 471 -8.85 -2.85 25.63
C GLN A 471 -8.11 -1.57 26.09
N ARG A 472 -6.80 -1.46 25.84
CA ARG A 472 -5.98 -0.29 26.18
C ARG A 472 -5.79 0.67 25.02
N ILE A 473 -6.52 0.47 23.91
CA ILE A 473 -6.44 1.29 22.71
C ILE A 473 -7.82 1.83 22.37
N LEU A 474 -7.94 3.15 22.29
CA LEU A 474 -9.15 3.85 21.87
C LEU A 474 -8.99 4.27 20.40
N PHE A 475 -9.72 3.59 19.51
CA PHE A 475 -9.79 3.93 18.08
C PHE A 475 -10.97 4.88 17.81
N PHE A 476 -10.70 6.03 17.21
CA PHE A 476 -11.72 6.98 16.78
C PHE A 476 -11.20 7.89 15.68
N ARG A 477 -12.12 8.47 14.90
CA ARG A 477 -11.77 9.40 13.83
C ARG A 477 -11.31 10.74 14.41
N HIS A 478 -10.23 11.27 13.86
CA HIS A 478 -9.74 12.62 14.16
C HIS A 478 -9.06 13.19 12.91
N ASN A 479 -9.41 14.42 12.57
CA ASN A 479 -8.79 15.19 11.51
C ASN A 479 -7.69 16.08 12.12
N LEU A 480 -6.42 15.79 11.85
CA LEU A 480 -5.28 16.55 12.35
C LEU A 480 -5.28 18.03 11.94
N VAL A 481 -6.06 18.40 10.92
CA VAL A 481 -6.15 19.76 10.38
C VAL A 481 -7.18 20.60 11.13
N GLU A 482 -8.39 20.06 11.32
CA GLU A 482 -9.53 20.84 11.80
C GLU A 482 -9.84 20.60 13.28
N ASP A 483 -9.56 19.39 13.76
CA ASP A 483 -9.95 19.00 15.10
C ASP A 483 -8.96 19.54 16.13
N LYS A 484 -9.52 20.05 17.24
CA LYS A 484 -8.74 20.63 18.34
C LYS A 484 -8.03 19.54 19.16
N LYS A 485 -7.20 20.01 20.10
CA LYS A 485 -6.61 19.19 21.16
C LYS A 485 -7.64 18.27 21.82
N ILE A 486 -7.34 16.98 21.86
CA ILE A 486 -8.19 15.95 22.49
C ILE A 486 -7.80 15.72 23.96
N ASN A 487 -6.51 15.76 24.29
CA ASN A 487 -5.99 15.49 25.63
C ASN A 487 -4.56 16.03 25.81
N ASP A 488 -4.03 15.90 27.02
CA ASP A 488 -2.60 15.99 27.32
C ASP A 488 -1.94 14.61 27.22
N PHE A 489 -0.87 14.50 26.45
CA PHE A 489 -0.17 13.25 26.15
C PHE A 489 1.29 13.31 26.60
N GLN A 490 1.78 12.22 27.19
CA GLN A 490 3.21 12.06 27.48
C GLN A 490 4.01 11.69 26.21
N LEU A 491 3.37 11.10 25.22
CA LEU A 491 4.00 10.68 23.99
C LEU A 491 3.04 10.79 22.81
N ILE A 492 3.45 11.47 21.74
CA ILE A 492 2.73 11.52 20.47
C ILE A 492 3.60 10.86 19.39
N PHE A 493 2.99 9.98 18.62
CA PHE A 493 3.49 9.47 17.36
C PHE A 493 2.68 10.09 16.22
N CYS A 494 3.37 10.64 15.22
CA CYS A 494 2.76 11.00 13.96
C CYS A 494 3.77 10.67 12.85
N ARG A 495 3.72 9.42 12.37
CA ARG A 495 4.76 8.86 11.52
C ARG A 495 4.22 8.53 10.14
N ASN A 496 4.90 9.04 9.10
CA ASN A 496 4.55 8.84 7.69
C ASN A 496 3.16 9.38 7.31
N VAL A 497 2.73 10.45 7.97
CA VAL A 497 1.46 11.15 7.75
C VAL A 497 1.72 12.54 7.19
N ILE A 498 2.61 13.30 7.84
CA ILE A 498 2.83 14.71 7.51
C ILE A 498 3.63 14.92 6.23
N ILE A 499 4.23 13.85 5.67
CA ILE A 499 4.84 13.88 4.33
C ILE A 499 3.88 14.34 3.22
N TYR A 500 2.56 14.23 3.43
CA TYR A 500 1.54 14.59 2.46
C TYR A 500 1.06 16.04 2.59
N PHE A 501 1.53 16.80 3.58
CA PHE A 501 1.03 18.13 3.88
C PHE A 501 1.94 19.23 3.36
N ASP A 502 1.35 20.37 3.01
CA ASP A 502 2.11 21.58 2.70
C ASP A 502 2.77 22.19 3.95
N LYS A 503 3.41 23.34 3.78
CA LYS A 503 4.16 24.00 4.86
C LYS A 503 3.24 24.63 5.92
N GLU A 504 2.12 25.19 5.52
CA GLU A 504 1.18 25.87 6.43
C GLU A 504 0.50 24.84 7.31
N LEU A 505 -0.02 23.77 6.71
CA LEU A 505 -0.67 22.69 7.42
C LEU A 505 0.26 21.95 8.39
N LYS A 506 1.53 21.76 8.02
CA LYS A 506 2.56 21.22 8.94
C LYS A 506 2.72 22.12 10.16
N THR A 507 2.72 23.43 9.98
CA THR A 507 2.88 24.40 11.08
C THR A 507 1.73 24.28 12.07
N ASP A 508 0.49 24.20 11.57
CA ASP A 508 -0.71 24.05 12.40
C ASP A 508 -0.72 22.72 13.17
N ILE A 509 -0.34 21.63 12.51
CA ILE A 509 -0.24 20.31 13.14
C ILE A 509 0.84 20.29 14.24
N PHE A 510 1.99 20.92 14.02
CA PHE A 510 3.02 21.01 15.04
C PHE A 510 2.59 21.90 16.22
N GLU A 511 1.75 22.91 15.98
CA GLU A 511 1.13 23.68 17.06
C GLU A 511 0.15 22.83 17.86
N LEU A 512 -0.70 22.06 17.19
CA LEU A 512 -1.60 21.10 17.82
C LEU A 512 -0.83 20.10 18.70
N PHE A 513 0.28 19.56 18.21
CA PHE A 513 1.13 18.65 19.01
C PHE A 513 1.76 19.37 20.20
N ASN A 514 2.26 20.60 20.03
CA ASN A 514 2.80 21.37 21.13
C ASN A 514 1.75 21.62 22.23
N GLN A 515 0.51 21.93 21.84
CA GLN A 515 -0.60 22.13 22.79
C GLN A 515 -1.06 20.83 23.45
N SER A 516 -0.92 19.70 22.75
CA SER A 516 -1.39 18.38 23.19
C SER A 516 -0.34 17.58 23.96
N LEU A 517 0.95 17.93 23.88
CA LEU A 517 1.99 17.30 24.68
C LEU A 517 2.03 17.87 26.08
N ASP A 518 2.28 17.02 27.07
CA ASP A 518 2.65 17.46 28.42
C ASP A 518 4.00 18.22 28.40
N SER A 519 4.31 19.01 29.44
CA SER A 519 5.52 19.84 29.56
C SER A 519 6.84 19.06 29.40
N TYR A 520 6.81 17.74 29.60
CA TYR A 520 7.95 16.84 29.39
C TYR A 520 7.69 15.76 28.33
N GLY A 521 6.61 15.92 27.57
CA GLY A 521 6.19 14.97 26.56
C GLY A 521 7.13 14.91 25.37
N PHE A 522 7.05 13.80 24.65
CA PHE A 522 7.87 13.53 23.47
C PHE A 522 7.04 13.38 22.21
N LEU A 523 7.62 13.80 21.09
CA LEU A 523 7.07 13.66 19.75
C LEU A 523 7.98 12.76 18.92
N VAL A 524 7.39 11.78 18.23
CA VAL A 524 8.09 10.86 17.33
C VAL A 524 7.50 11.00 15.93
N LEU A 525 8.35 11.34 14.96
CA LEU A 525 7.97 11.46 13.54
C LEU A 525 8.57 10.33 12.70
N GLY A 526 8.14 10.21 11.45
CA GLY A 526 8.68 9.29 10.47
C GLY A 526 10.03 9.76 9.92
N GLU A 527 10.85 8.85 9.39
CA GLU A 527 12.24 9.13 8.98
C GLU A 527 12.39 10.28 7.97
N SER A 528 11.46 10.33 7.01
CA SER A 528 11.37 11.34 5.96
C SER A 528 10.74 12.65 6.43
N GLU A 529 10.35 12.74 7.69
CA GLU A 529 9.67 13.89 8.28
C GLU A 529 10.63 14.64 9.20
N SER A 530 10.63 15.97 9.11
CA SER A 530 11.43 16.82 9.96
C SER A 530 10.62 18.00 10.48
N LEU A 531 10.93 18.40 11.71
CA LEU A 531 10.61 19.72 12.21
C LEU A 531 11.61 20.70 11.60
N ASP A 532 11.18 21.48 10.61
CA ASP A 532 11.99 22.58 10.09
C ASP A 532 11.69 23.83 10.92
N ASN A 533 12.71 24.35 11.62
CA ASN A 533 12.66 25.62 12.38
C ASN A 533 11.49 25.80 13.37
N HIS A 534 11.29 24.86 14.30
CA HIS A 534 10.34 25.04 15.40
C HIS A 534 11.04 25.28 16.74
N GLU A 535 10.92 26.49 17.28
CA GLU A 535 11.50 26.89 18.58
C GLU A 535 10.90 26.14 19.79
N LYS A 536 9.76 25.45 19.58
CA LYS A 536 8.95 24.76 20.60
C LYS A 536 9.39 23.34 20.90
N PHE A 537 10.32 22.77 20.13
CA PHE A 537 10.78 21.39 20.29
C PHE A 537 12.31 21.30 20.36
N ILE A 538 12.80 20.45 21.27
CA ILE A 538 14.22 20.11 21.40
C ILE A 538 14.44 18.77 20.70
N THR A 539 15.42 18.69 19.81
CA THR A 539 15.80 17.42 19.16
C THR A 539 16.54 16.53 20.16
N ILE A 540 15.99 15.35 20.45
CA ILE A 540 16.62 14.35 21.32
C ILE A 540 17.43 13.36 20.49
N ASP A 541 16.86 12.91 19.37
CA ASP A 541 17.53 12.02 18.42
C ASP A 541 17.15 12.43 17.00
N LYS A 542 18.11 13.02 16.28
CA LYS A 542 17.90 13.51 14.92
C LYS A 542 17.75 12.37 13.91
N SER A 543 18.49 11.27 14.08
CA SER A 543 18.43 10.10 13.20
C SER A 543 17.05 9.43 13.25
N ASN A 544 16.50 9.31 14.46
CA ASN A 544 15.24 8.61 14.70
C ASN A 544 14.03 9.55 14.84
N ARG A 545 14.22 10.84 14.57
CA ARG A 545 13.17 11.89 14.59
C ARG A 545 12.39 11.93 15.91
N ILE A 546 13.13 11.88 17.01
CA ILE A 546 12.59 11.98 18.37
C ILE A 546 12.85 13.38 18.92
N TYR A 547 11.79 14.02 19.38
CA TYR A 547 11.78 15.38 19.88
C TYR A 547 11.12 15.45 21.25
N LYS A 548 11.47 16.47 22.04
CA LYS A 548 10.87 16.77 23.34
C LYS A 548 10.23 18.16 23.28
N ARG A 549 9.04 18.32 23.86
CA ARG A 549 8.43 19.65 24.04
C ARG A 549 9.37 20.54 24.87
N LYS A 550 9.58 21.77 24.41
CA LYS A 550 10.31 22.81 25.15
C LYS A 550 9.35 23.45 26.15
N THR A 551 9.76 23.54 27.40
CA THR A 551 9.00 24.18 28.49
C THR A 551 8.97 25.68 28.36
#